data_AF-A0A815PTD2-F1
#
_entry.id   AF-A0A815PTD2-F1
#
_cell.length_a   1.000
_cell.length_b   1.000
_cell.length_c   1.000
_cell.angle_alpha   90.00
_cell.angle_beta   90.00
_cell.angle_gamma   90.00
#
_symmetry.space_group_name_H-M   'P 1'
#
loop_
_entity.id
_entity.type
_entity.pdbx_description
1 polymer ?
#
loop_
_entity_poly.entity_id
_entity_poly.type
_entity_poly.pdbx_seq_one_letter_code
_entity_poly.pdbx_strand_id
1 'polypeptide(L)'
;MVWPEVDQVASNHRYELVLSGDKLRKYYEEKQALDETIWTLKQLNFLEISQCPSIEYLSGDIGKLTHLSTLTLTSNKLKEIPIEVKFLTDLRHLNLSNNQIQRLNDDLFEKLDHLETLNLSQNLLEQLPQFSPQNQKLAVVNLSHNQLESLPDVPVELENLSSMDLSGNRFKDFPETLCQIHSLKILLIESNQLTEIPCQLSQLHKLKELRFKSNPLKDNRLKKLMEQDKIKPVLEYLAKQWTEQHKSSASTTAKPAQSKQQQQKAKQNVEIQDKIEILHFDQVGDLKGRQITLLPRVISVRPHILCCILRNVDLATPGNLKKFLNLQNELHDDICQKRTLATIGTHDLSLISGDLVYDARNPDDIGLVPLGKGPKLVSARDFYDQLCRDAEHERKLKKRNQLSGLHKYLTLLEDQNEFPCLSDQDRYVISLPPLTNAERSKLSPTSDSIFVEITSGHSMDICRRVMDAFLRQVLENQLGKKANEEEKTFRQVLTLQQTRVVDDKGQLKTTFPSRTDLDWNEVSQGKIFIERLTNEK
;
A
#
# COMPACT_ATOMS: atom_id res chain seq x y z
N MET A 1 46.89 1.30 26.99
CA MET A 1 47.47 0.25 26.12
C MET A 1 46.42 -0.12 25.10
N VAL A 2 46.68 0.08 23.81
CA VAL A 2 45.74 -0.22 22.72
C VAL A 2 45.59 -1.73 22.58
N TRP A 3 44.38 -2.23 22.34
CA TRP A 3 44.17 -3.66 22.08
C TRP A 3 44.88 -4.09 20.78
N PRO A 4 45.62 -5.21 20.77
CA PRO A 4 46.45 -5.62 19.61
C PRO A 4 45.67 -5.69 18.29
N GLU A 5 44.43 -6.17 18.32
CA GLU A 5 43.55 -6.27 17.17
C GLU A 5 43.18 -4.88 16.61
N VAL A 6 42.98 -3.90 17.50
CA VAL A 6 42.66 -2.50 17.13
C VAL A 6 43.89 -1.83 16.51
N ASP A 7 45.07 -2.04 17.09
CA ASP A 7 46.34 -1.54 16.55
C ASP A 7 46.68 -2.15 15.19
N GLN A 8 46.40 -3.45 15.01
CA GLN A 8 46.59 -4.15 13.74
C GLN A 8 45.66 -3.60 12.65
N VAL A 9 44.41 -3.27 12.99
CA VAL A 9 43.45 -2.67 12.05
C VAL A 9 43.88 -1.26 11.67
N ALA A 10 44.34 -0.46 12.64
CA ALA A 10 44.86 0.88 12.42
C ALA A 10 46.09 0.87 11.48
N SER A 11 47.09 0.06 11.82
CA SER A 11 48.38 -0.01 11.13
C SER A 11 48.29 -0.57 9.71
N ASN A 12 47.39 -1.53 9.47
CA ASN A 12 47.21 -2.17 8.16
C ASN A 12 46.07 -1.57 7.33
N HIS A 13 45.46 -0.47 7.79
CA HIS A 13 44.33 0.20 7.13
C HIS A 13 43.19 -0.76 6.76
N ARG A 14 42.85 -1.66 7.68
CA ARG A 14 41.74 -2.62 7.48
C ARG A 14 40.39 -1.91 7.67
N TYR A 15 39.39 -2.43 6.96
CA TYR A 15 38.00 -1.97 6.99
C TYR A 15 37.11 -2.81 7.91
N GLU A 16 37.67 -3.82 8.58
CA GLU A 16 36.92 -4.79 9.38
C GLU A 16 37.60 -5.00 10.73
N LEU A 17 36.82 -4.96 11.80
CA LEU A 17 37.26 -5.25 13.16
C LEU A 17 36.32 -6.26 13.80
N VAL A 18 36.89 -7.37 14.30
CA VAL A 18 36.18 -8.42 15.02
C VAL A 18 36.78 -8.55 16.40
N LEU A 19 35.95 -8.35 17.42
CA LEU A 19 36.30 -8.51 18.81
C LEU A 19 35.29 -9.47 19.43
N SER A 20 35.70 -10.68 19.77
CA SER A 20 34.77 -11.67 20.28
C SER A 20 35.36 -12.68 21.28
N GLY A 21 34.46 -13.26 22.07
CA GLY A 21 34.74 -14.38 22.97
C GLY A 21 35.68 -14.03 24.13
N ASP A 22 36.41 -15.04 24.60
CA ASP A 22 37.20 -14.95 25.83
C ASP A 22 38.32 -13.89 25.79
N LYS A 23 38.84 -13.57 24.59
CA LYS A 23 39.88 -12.54 24.44
C LYS A 23 39.32 -11.15 24.75
N LEU A 24 38.21 -10.80 24.10
CA LEU A 24 37.49 -9.55 24.36
C LEU A 24 37.09 -9.47 25.83
N ARG A 25 36.62 -10.58 26.40
CA ARG A 25 36.25 -10.64 27.81
C ARG A 25 37.42 -10.28 28.74
N LYS A 26 38.61 -10.86 28.54
CA LYS A 26 39.80 -10.52 29.33
C LYS A 26 40.15 -9.04 29.20
N TYR A 27 40.18 -8.53 27.97
CA TYR A 27 40.49 -7.12 27.72
C TYR A 27 39.50 -6.16 28.41
N TYR A 28 38.21 -6.51 28.38
CA TYR A 28 37.17 -5.73 29.02
C TYR A 28 37.22 -5.83 30.54
N GLU A 29 37.46 -7.03 31.11
CA GLU A 29 37.57 -7.23 32.56
C GLU A 29 38.76 -6.47 33.17
N GLU A 30 39.87 -6.35 32.45
CA GLU A 30 41.05 -5.59 32.89
C GLU A 30 40.80 -4.08 32.96
N LYS A 31 40.06 -3.52 32.00
CA LYS A 31 39.85 -2.06 31.88
C LYS A 31 38.48 -1.57 32.32
N GLN A 32 37.53 -2.47 32.51
CA GLN A 32 36.11 -2.18 32.75
C GLN A 32 35.49 -1.27 31.67
N ALA A 33 36.05 -1.26 30.46
CA ALA A 33 35.61 -0.42 29.35
C ALA A 33 36.10 -0.98 28.01
N LEU A 34 35.40 -0.63 26.93
CA LEU A 34 35.89 -0.82 25.57
C LEU A 34 37.05 0.14 25.28
N ASP A 35 37.97 -0.26 24.42
CA ASP A 35 39.08 0.59 24.00
C ASP A 35 38.58 1.80 23.18
N GLU A 36 38.77 3.02 23.69
CA GLU A 36 38.32 4.25 23.02
C GLU A 36 38.96 4.45 21.63
N THR A 37 40.11 3.82 21.38
CA THR A 37 40.76 3.89 20.07
C THR A 37 39.97 3.20 18.96
N ILE A 38 39.04 2.30 19.28
CA ILE A 38 38.10 1.70 18.31
C ILE A 38 37.36 2.80 17.55
N TRP A 39 36.92 3.85 18.26
CA TRP A 39 36.12 4.93 17.69
C TRP A 39 36.91 5.88 16.79
N THR A 40 38.24 5.73 16.74
CA THR A 40 39.10 6.50 15.84
C THR A 40 39.20 5.88 14.45
N LEU A 41 38.79 4.60 14.29
CA LEU A 41 38.88 3.83 13.06
C LEU A 41 37.72 4.14 12.09
N LYS A 42 37.62 5.39 11.65
CA LYS A 42 36.50 5.89 10.82
C LYS A 42 36.33 5.18 9.47
N GLN A 43 37.37 4.47 9.02
CA GLN A 43 37.33 3.69 7.78
C GLN A 43 36.60 2.35 7.92
N LEU A 44 36.16 1.94 9.11
CA LEU A 44 35.50 0.64 9.28
C LEU A 44 34.18 0.56 8.52
N ASN A 45 34.03 -0.52 7.74
CA ASN A 45 32.79 -0.93 7.09
C ASN A 45 32.11 -2.08 7.85
N PHE A 46 32.88 -2.86 8.62
CA PHE A 46 32.40 -3.97 9.44
C PHE A 46 32.94 -3.87 10.87
N LEU A 47 32.04 -3.90 11.85
CA LEU A 47 32.38 -3.99 13.26
C LEU A 47 31.58 -5.11 13.92
N GLU A 48 32.29 -6.06 14.52
CA GLU A 48 31.70 -7.07 15.41
C GLU A 48 32.29 -6.95 16.81
N ILE A 49 31.42 -6.83 17.81
CA ILE A 49 31.74 -6.92 19.23
C ILE A 49 30.77 -7.93 19.84
N SER A 50 31.19 -9.18 20.01
CA SER A 50 30.26 -10.27 20.35
C SER A 50 30.75 -11.18 21.47
N GLN A 51 29.82 -11.93 22.07
CA GLN A 51 30.11 -12.97 23.07
C GLN A 51 30.87 -12.46 24.31
N CYS A 52 30.60 -11.23 24.74
CA CYS A 52 31.19 -10.67 25.96
C CYS A 52 30.07 -10.32 26.96
N PRO A 53 29.78 -11.20 27.93
CA PRO A 53 28.66 -11.02 28.87
C PRO A 53 28.90 -9.94 29.93
N SER A 54 30.03 -9.23 29.85
CA SER A 54 30.39 -8.09 30.72
C SER A 54 30.03 -6.75 30.10
N ILE A 55 29.75 -6.70 28.78
CA ILE A 55 29.39 -5.46 28.09
C ILE A 55 27.89 -5.21 28.28
N GLU A 56 27.56 -4.22 29.12
CA GLU A 56 26.18 -3.79 29.39
C GLU A 56 25.80 -2.49 28.67
N TYR A 57 26.79 -1.69 28.28
CA TYR A 57 26.61 -0.38 27.64
C TYR A 57 27.66 -0.18 26.54
N LEU A 58 27.29 0.64 25.56
CA LEU A 58 28.14 1.02 24.43
C LEU A 58 28.31 2.54 24.41
N SER A 59 29.52 3.04 24.14
CA SER A 59 29.74 4.48 24.02
C SER A 59 29.00 5.06 22.81
N GLY A 60 28.45 6.27 22.96
CA GLY A 60 27.89 7.06 21.85
C GLY A 60 28.93 7.42 20.77
N ASP A 61 30.21 7.28 21.06
CA ASP A 61 31.29 7.45 20.09
C ASP A 61 31.20 6.50 18.89
N ILE A 62 30.42 5.42 18.97
CA ILE A 62 30.13 4.57 17.82
C ILE A 62 29.57 5.37 16.63
N GLY A 63 28.84 6.46 16.87
CA GLY A 63 28.32 7.33 15.82
C GLY A 63 29.40 8.03 14.98
N LYS A 64 30.67 8.00 15.40
CA LYS A 64 31.81 8.50 14.61
C LYS A 64 32.18 7.58 13.44
N LEU A 65 31.74 6.32 13.47
CA LEU A 65 32.06 5.29 12.47
C LEU A 65 31.07 5.32 11.30
N THR A 66 30.89 6.48 10.68
CA THR A 66 29.80 6.76 9.72
C THR A 66 29.78 5.90 8.46
N HIS A 67 30.90 5.25 8.12
CA HIS A 67 31.02 4.35 6.97
C HIS A 67 30.68 2.89 7.29
N LEU A 68 30.26 2.58 8.52
CA LEU A 68 29.86 1.23 8.88
C LEU A 68 28.67 0.77 8.04
N SER A 69 28.88 -0.33 7.33
CA SER A 69 27.84 -1.04 6.59
C SER A 69 27.27 -2.20 7.40
N THR A 70 28.07 -2.83 8.25
CA THR A 70 27.65 -3.94 9.13
C THR A 70 28.07 -3.69 10.56
N LEU A 71 27.10 -3.75 11.48
CA LEU A 71 27.32 -3.67 12.92
C LEU A 71 26.71 -4.90 13.60
N THR A 72 27.56 -5.71 14.24
CA THR A 72 27.15 -6.90 14.99
C THR A 72 27.55 -6.77 16.45
N LEU A 73 26.56 -6.69 17.35
CA LEU A 73 26.74 -6.62 18.80
C LEU A 73 26.06 -7.79 19.51
N THR A 74 26.16 -9.00 18.95
CA THR A 74 25.39 -10.16 19.42
C THR A 74 25.97 -10.82 20.68
N SER A 75 25.10 -11.41 21.51
CA SER A 75 25.49 -12.23 22.67
C SER A 75 26.32 -11.46 23.71
N ASN A 76 25.94 -10.21 23.97
CA ASN A 76 26.44 -9.42 25.10
C ASN A 76 25.31 -9.26 26.14
N LYS A 77 25.38 -8.23 27.00
CA LYS A 77 24.30 -7.89 27.94
C LYS A 77 23.84 -6.44 27.77
N LEU A 78 23.86 -5.93 26.55
CA LEU A 78 23.46 -4.55 26.27
C LEU A 78 22.02 -4.32 26.75
N LYS A 79 21.83 -3.31 27.60
CA LYS A 79 20.49 -2.92 28.10
C LYS A 79 19.81 -1.88 27.20
N GLU A 80 20.62 -1.15 26.45
CA GLU A 80 20.21 -0.11 25.52
C GLU A 80 21.26 0.03 24.42
N ILE A 81 20.90 0.76 23.36
CA ILE A 81 21.83 1.19 22.32
C ILE A 81 21.93 2.72 22.35
N PRO A 82 23.13 3.29 22.20
CA PRO A 82 23.30 4.73 22.17
C PRO A 82 22.57 5.35 20.97
N ILE A 83 21.93 6.50 21.17
CA ILE A 83 21.13 7.17 20.14
C ILE A 83 21.98 7.51 18.90
N GLU A 84 23.29 7.67 19.07
CA GLU A 84 24.26 7.96 18.02
C GLU A 84 24.37 6.87 16.95
N VAL A 85 23.85 5.65 17.18
CA VAL A 85 23.72 4.61 16.14
C VAL A 85 22.91 5.12 14.93
N LYS A 86 22.00 6.08 15.11
CA LYS A 86 21.25 6.71 14.01
C LYS A 86 22.14 7.49 13.02
N PHE A 87 23.39 7.80 13.38
CA PHE A 87 24.34 8.49 12.49
C PHE A 87 25.09 7.54 11.54
N LEU A 88 24.88 6.22 11.67
CA LEU A 88 25.47 5.22 10.79
C LEU A 88 24.64 5.11 9.49
N THR A 89 24.64 6.16 8.67
CA THR A 89 23.74 6.29 7.50
C THR A 89 24.02 5.28 6.38
N ASP A 90 25.21 4.69 6.35
CA ASP A 90 25.62 3.65 5.39
C ASP A 90 25.28 2.23 5.86
N LEU A 91 24.67 2.09 7.05
CA LEU A 91 24.41 0.81 7.68
C LEU A 91 23.35 0.01 6.93
N ARG A 92 23.73 -1.22 6.53
CA ARG A 92 22.89 -2.19 5.82
C ARG A 92 22.47 -3.34 6.72
N HIS A 93 23.35 -3.75 7.63
CA HIS A 93 23.12 -4.91 8.49
C HIS A 93 23.32 -4.53 9.96
N LEU A 94 22.25 -4.58 10.74
CA LEU A 94 22.29 -4.35 12.19
C LEU A 94 21.86 -5.62 12.93
N ASN A 95 22.77 -6.20 13.69
CA ASN A 95 22.52 -7.37 14.51
C ASN A 95 22.80 -7.07 15.99
N LEU A 96 21.73 -7.01 16.79
CA LEU A 96 21.72 -6.76 18.22
C LEU A 96 21.15 -7.96 19.00
N SER A 97 21.10 -9.13 18.38
CA SER A 97 20.47 -10.32 18.96
C SER A 97 21.15 -10.83 20.23
N ASN A 98 20.38 -11.50 21.10
CA ASN A 98 20.87 -12.08 22.35
C ASN A 98 21.54 -11.03 23.26
N ASN A 99 20.76 -10.02 23.64
CA ASN A 99 21.14 -8.97 24.59
C ASN A 99 20.01 -8.80 25.63
N GLN A 100 20.02 -7.70 26.39
CA GLN A 100 19.01 -7.38 27.40
C GLN A 100 18.30 -6.06 27.06
N ILE A 101 18.18 -5.73 25.78
CA ILE A 101 17.64 -4.44 25.34
C ILE A 101 16.14 -4.41 25.63
N GLN A 102 15.72 -3.44 26.44
CA GLN A 102 14.31 -3.27 26.82
C GLN A 102 13.58 -2.28 25.92
N ARG A 103 14.29 -1.25 25.46
CA ARG A 103 13.75 -0.18 24.60
C ARG A 103 14.80 0.27 23.59
N LEU A 104 14.33 0.78 22.46
CA LEU A 104 15.13 1.48 21.46
C LEU A 104 14.70 2.95 21.46
N ASN A 105 15.57 3.84 20.99
CA ASN A 105 15.23 5.25 20.82
C ASN A 105 14.18 5.43 19.71
N ASP A 106 13.23 6.35 19.93
CA ASP A 106 12.08 6.57 19.03
C ASP A 106 12.49 6.97 17.59
N ASP A 107 13.64 7.63 17.44
CA ASP A 107 14.16 8.15 16.18
C ASP A 107 15.27 7.27 15.57
N LEU A 108 15.50 6.06 16.11
CA LEU A 108 16.61 5.19 15.68
C LEU A 108 16.58 4.91 14.16
N PHE A 109 15.38 4.69 13.60
CA PHE A 109 15.22 4.30 12.20
C PHE A 109 15.11 5.49 11.23
N GLU A 110 15.05 6.74 11.71
CA GLU A 110 14.78 7.93 10.89
C GLU A 110 15.84 8.17 9.80
N LYS A 111 17.10 7.76 10.05
CA LYS A 111 18.24 8.03 9.17
C LYS A 111 18.90 6.77 8.59
N LEU A 112 18.35 5.59 8.89
CA LEU A 112 18.91 4.31 8.46
C LEU A 112 18.29 3.87 7.13
N ASP A 113 18.35 4.74 6.12
CA ASP A 113 17.72 4.55 4.80
C ASP A 113 18.31 3.35 4.02
N HIS A 114 19.53 2.96 4.38
CA HIS A 114 20.26 1.85 3.77
C HIS A 114 20.03 0.49 4.44
N LEU A 115 19.28 0.43 5.53
CA LEU A 115 19.15 -0.78 6.33
C LEU A 115 18.39 -1.86 5.54
N GLU A 116 19.03 -3.01 5.35
CA GLU A 116 18.51 -4.18 4.63
C GLU A 116 18.08 -5.29 5.60
N THR A 117 18.84 -5.48 6.69
CA THR A 117 18.55 -6.53 7.68
C THR A 117 18.64 -6.00 9.11
N LEU A 118 17.60 -6.24 9.89
CA LEU A 118 17.53 -5.91 11.30
C LEU A 118 17.29 -7.17 12.13
N ASN A 119 18.22 -7.49 13.02
CA ASN A 119 18.06 -8.59 13.96
C ASN A 119 18.12 -8.08 15.40
N LEU A 120 16.97 -8.13 16.08
CA LEU A 120 16.74 -7.75 17.47
C LEU A 120 16.26 -8.95 18.31
N SER A 121 16.40 -10.18 17.78
CA SER A 121 15.90 -11.38 18.46
C SER A 121 16.55 -11.63 19.82
N GLN A 122 15.84 -12.33 20.71
CA GLN A 122 16.35 -12.67 22.06
C GLN A 122 16.77 -11.43 22.85
N ASN A 123 15.86 -10.48 22.98
CA ASN A 123 16.01 -9.29 23.80
C ASN A 123 14.81 -9.19 24.76
N LEU A 124 14.66 -8.05 25.43
CA LEU A 124 13.59 -7.78 26.37
C LEU A 124 12.66 -6.67 25.86
N LEU A 125 12.56 -6.49 24.53
CA LEU A 125 11.84 -5.37 23.93
C LEU A 125 10.35 -5.44 24.24
N GLU A 126 9.83 -4.41 24.89
CA GLU A 126 8.38 -4.25 25.15
C GLU A 126 7.68 -3.52 24.01
N GLN A 127 8.39 -2.63 23.33
CA GLN A 127 7.90 -1.81 22.22
C GLN A 127 9.00 -1.65 21.16
N LEU A 128 8.57 -1.35 19.94
CA LEU A 128 9.46 -1.04 18.82
C LEU A 128 9.18 0.39 18.34
N PRO A 129 10.20 1.22 18.07
CA PRO A 129 10.01 2.53 17.49
C PRO A 129 9.51 2.41 16.05
N GLN A 130 8.86 3.46 15.56
CA GLN A 130 8.23 3.43 14.25
C GLN A 130 9.29 3.34 13.13
N PHE A 131 9.07 2.43 12.19
CA PHE A 131 9.87 2.41 10.96
C PHE A 131 9.59 3.66 10.14
N SER A 132 10.63 4.22 9.56
CA SER A 132 10.52 5.35 8.66
C SER A 132 10.08 4.86 7.26
N PRO A 133 9.22 5.61 6.55
CA PRO A 133 8.89 5.33 5.14
C PRO A 133 10.11 5.33 4.20
N GLN A 134 11.24 5.90 4.63
CA GLN A 134 12.51 5.92 3.91
C GLN A 134 13.31 4.61 4.05
N ASN A 135 12.97 3.71 4.99
CA ASN A 135 13.62 2.40 5.15
C ASN A 135 13.21 1.38 4.06
N GLN A 136 13.10 1.82 2.80
CA GLN A 136 12.58 1.03 1.67
C GLN A 136 13.43 -0.19 1.35
N LYS A 137 14.71 -0.21 1.76
CA LYS A 137 15.63 -1.33 1.55
C LYS A 137 15.47 -2.46 2.56
N LEU A 138 14.71 -2.23 3.64
CA LEU A 138 14.56 -3.21 4.70
C LEU A 138 13.86 -4.46 4.19
N ALA A 139 14.55 -5.58 4.21
CA ALA A 139 14.12 -6.84 3.61
C ALA A 139 13.84 -7.94 4.64
N VAL A 140 14.59 -7.95 5.74
CA VAL A 140 14.53 -8.98 6.78
C VAL A 140 14.50 -8.34 8.16
N VAL A 141 13.47 -8.64 8.94
CA VAL A 141 13.32 -8.20 10.32
C VAL A 141 13.11 -9.40 11.22
N ASN A 142 13.98 -9.58 12.21
CA ASN A 142 13.84 -10.61 13.23
C ASN A 142 13.67 -9.96 14.61
N LEU A 143 12.49 -10.12 15.18
CA LEU A 143 12.06 -9.64 16.50
C LEU A 143 11.67 -10.80 17.42
N SER A 144 12.02 -12.03 17.07
CA SER A 144 11.64 -13.22 17.83
C SER A 144 12.20 -13.21 19.26
N HIS A 145 11.53 -13.88 20.18
CA HIS A 145 11.93 -14.00 21.58
C HIS A 145 12.15 -12.64 22.24
N ASN A 146 11.13 -11.80 22.17
CA ASN A 146 11.06 -10.51 22.85
C ASN A 146 9.81 -10.47 23.73
N GLN A 147 9.43 -9.27 24.15
CA GLN A 147 8.38 -8.99 25.11
C GLN A 147 7.25 -8.15 24.49
N LEU A 148 7.18 -8.10 23.15
CA LEU A 148 6.28 -7.25 22.37
C LEU A 148 4.83 -7.70 22.50
N GLU A 149 3.93 -6.75 22.77
CA GLU A 149 2.48 -6.99 22.77
C GLU A 149 1.80 -6.50 21.47
N SER A 150 2.43 -5.55 20.78
CA SER A 150 1.97 -4.97 19.51
C SER A 150 3.17 -4.55 18.65
N LEU A 151 2.90 -4.22 17.38
CA LEU A 151 3.84 -3.54 16.50
C LEU A 151 3.38 -2.09 16.30
N PRO A 152 4.30 -1.14 16.10
CA PRO A 152 3.96 0.15 15.53
C PRO A 152 3.41 -0.03 14.11
N ASP A 153 2.77 1.00 13.58
CA ASP A 153 2.32 0.97 12.19
C ASP A 153 3.52 0.79 11.26
N VAL A 154 3.52 -0.33 10.53
CA VAL A 154 4.56 -0.65 9.54
C VAL A 154 4.19 0.06 8.24
N PRO A 155 5.01 1.00 7.74
CA PRO A 155 4.70 1.73 6.51
C PRO A 155 4.59 0.78 5.31
N VAL A 156 3.63 1.05 4.43
CA VAL A 156 3.43 0.25 3.20
C VAL A 156 4.57 0.44 2.19
N GLU A 157 5.38 1.49 2.37
CA GLU A 157 6.56 1.84 1.59
C GLU A 157 7.75 0.86 1.79
N LEU A 158 7.67 -0.05 2.78
CA LEU A 158 8.66 -1.12 2.99
C LEU A 158 8.48 -2.24 1.94
N GLU A 159 8.58 -1.87 0.66
CA GLU A 159 8.30 -2.74 -0.50
C GLU A 159 9.27 -3.93 -0.63
N ASN A 160 10.43 -3.87 0.02
CA ASN A 160 11.38 -4.97 0.04
C ASN A 160 11.21 -5.92 1.23
N LEU A 161 10.36 -5.58 2.22
CA LEU A 161 10.18 -6.39 3.42
C LEU A 161 9.58 -7.75 3.07
N SER A 162 10.43 -8.77 3.08
CA SER A 162 10.11 -10.09 2.57
C SER A 162 10.05 -11.16 3.67
N SER A 163 10.67 -10.90 4.82
CA SER A 163 10.69 -11.83 5.94
C SER A 163 10.55 -11.07 7.25
N MET A 164 9.56 -11.49 8.05
CA MET A 164 9.37 -10.97 9.41
C MET A 164 9.16 -12.12 10.39
N ASP A 165 9.97 -12.15 11.45
CA ASP A 165 9.85 -13.11 12.54
C ASP A 165 9.48 -12.40 13.85
N LEU A 166 8.30 -12.75 14.37
CA LEU A 166 7.67 -12.24 15.59
C LEU A 166 7.45 -13.38 16.61
N SER A 167 8.08 -14.53 16.39
CA SER A 167 7.82 -15.72 17.21
C SER A 167 8.28 -15.54 18.65
N GLY A 168 7.59 -16.12 19.63
CA GLY A 168 7.99 -16.04 21.04
C GLY A 168 7.86 -14.64 21.64
N ASN A 169 6.78 -13.93 21.32
CA ASN A 169 6.43 -12.63 21.89
C ASN A 169 5.13 -12.74 22.72
N ARG A 170 4.47 -11.62 22.99
CA ARG A 170 3.24 -11.52 23.79
C ARG A 170 2.07 -10.93 23.00
N PHE A 171 2.05 -11.08 21.68
CA PHE A 171 0.97 -10.59 20.82
C PHE A 171 -0.37 -11.25 21.18
N LYS A 172 -1.33 -10.45 21.63
CA LYS A 172 -2.72 -10.89 21.92
C LYS A 172 -3.59 -10.82 20.66
N ASP A 173 -3.37 -9.77 19.87
CA ASP A 173 -4.02 -9.52 18.60
C ASP A 173 -3.00 -9.59 17.46
N PHE A 174 -3.47 -9.98 16.28
CA PHE A 174 -2.62 -10.01 15.10
C PHE A 174 -2.35 -8.56 14.63
N PRO A 175 -1.09 -8.19 14.33
CA PRO A 175 -0.77 -6.86 13.81
C PRO A 175 -1.31 -6.66 12.39
N GLU A 176 -2.48 -6.04 12.27
CA GLU A 176 -3.23 -5.90 11.01
C GLU A 176 -2.43 -5.18 9.90
N THR A 177 -1.50 -4.30 10.25
CA THR A 177 -0.62 -3.60 9.31
C THR A 177 0.20 -4.55 8.45
N LEU A 178 0.55 -5.74 8.95
CA LEU A 178 1.24 -6.77 8.16
C LEU A 178 0.39 -7.33 7.02
N CYS A 179 -0.94 -7.22 7.10
CA CYS A 179 -1.83 -7.61 6.00
C CYS A 179 -1.72 -6.67 4.79
N GLN A 180 -1.05 -5.52 4.92
CA GLN A 180 -0.86 -4.54 3.84
C GLN A 180 0.53 -4.63 3.19
N ILE A 181 1.45 -5.43 3.75
CA ILE A 181 2.81 -5.58 3.24
C ILE A 181 2.86 -6.72 2.20
N HIS A 182 2.48 -6.39 0.97
CA HIS A 182 2.34 -7.35 -0.14
C HIS A 182 3.65 -7.98 -0.61
N SER A 183 4.80 -7.47 -0.13
CA SER A 183 6.13 -7.99 -0.36
C SER A 183 6.51 -9.19 0.53
N LEU A 184 5.76 -9.41 1.63
CA LEU A 184 6.04 -10.49 2.59
C LEU A 184 5.96 -11.88 1.93
N LYS A 185 7.03 -12.66 2.14
CA LYS A 185 7.17 -14.05 1.72
C LYS A 185 7.17 -15.00 2.90
N ILE A 186 7.73 -14.57 4.04
CA ILE A 186 7.85 -15.36 5.26
C ILE A 186 7.31 -14.53 6.42
N LEU A 187 6.31 -15.07 7.11
CA LEU A 187 5.79 -14.51 8.35
C LEU A 187 5.76 -15.60 9.43
N LEU A 188 6.57 -15.40 10.48
CA LEU A 188 6.62 -16.28 11.64
C LEU A 188 6.06 -15.52 12.84
N ILE A 189 5.03 -16.06 13.49
CA ILE A 189 4.38 -15.48 14.67
C ILE A 189 3.99 -16.60 15.65
N GLU A 190 4.80 -17.65 15.71
CA GLU A 190 4.60 -18.81 16.58
C GLU A 190 4.78 -18.43 18.05
N SER A 191 4.18 -19.19 18.97
CA SER A 191 4.37 -19.00 20.42
C SER A 191 4.04 -17.58 20.89
N ASN A 192 2.82 -17.13 20.55
CA ASN A 192 2.24 -15.87 20.99
C ASN A 192 0.90 -16.14 21.73
N GLN A 193 0.11 -15.09 21.98
CA GLN A 193 -1.19 -15.16 22.65
C GLN A 193 -2.35 -14.91 21.69
N LEU A 194 -2.14 -15.15 20.39
CA LEU A 194 -3.15 -14.90 19.36
C LEU A 194 -4.34 -15.83 19.53
N THR A 195 -5.54 -15.25 19.54
CA THR A 195 -6.78 -16.03 19.56
C THR A 195 -7.38 -16.21 18.17
N GLU A 196 -7.03 -15.35 17.21
CA GLU A 196 -7.57 -15.33 15.86
C GLU A 196 -6.46 -14.98 14.86
N ILE A 197 -6.62 -15.45 13.61
CA ILE A 197 -5.74 -15.12 12.49
C ILE A 197 -6.61 -14.42 11.45
N PRO A 198 -6.28 -13.18 11.05
CA PRO A 198 -7.13 -12.41 10.15
C PRO A 198 -7.18 -13.04 8.76
N CYS A 199 -8.39 -13.12 8.20
CA CYS A 199 -8.59 -13.67 6.87
C CYS A 199 -7.98 -12.81 5.75
N GLN A 200 -7.70 -11.54 6.03
CA GLN A 200 -6.92 -10.59 5.22
C GLN A 200 -5.56 -11.17 4.78
N LEU A 201 -4.94 -12.04 5.57
CA LEU A 201 -3.65 -12.66 5.22
C LEU A 201 -3.71 -13.46 3.92
N SER A 202 -4.90 -13.91 3.49
CA SER A 202 -5.05 -14.58 2.20
C SER A 202 -4.76 -13.66 1.01
N GLN A 203 -4.76 -12.33 1.19
CA GLN A 203 -4.46 -11.35 0.16
C GLN A 203 -2.95 -11.17 -0.07
N LEU A 204 -2.10 -11.69 0.82
CA LEU A 204 -0.64 -11.65 0.66
C LEU A 204 -0.17 -12.71 -0.35
N HIS A 205 -0.30 -12.42 -1.65
CA HIS A 205 -0.03 -13.38 -2.73
C HIS A 205 1.42 -13.89 -2.79
N LYS A 206 2.38 -13.12 -2.25
CA LYS A 206 3.80 -13.52 -2.19
C LYS A 206 4.13 -14.39 -0.96
N LEU A 207 3.19 -14.58 -0.03
CA LEU A 207 3.40 -15.33 1.20
C LEU A 207 3.57 -16.83 0.91
N LYS A 208 4.78 -17.33 1.15
CA LYS A 208 5.19 -18.73 0.94
C LYS A 208 5.29 -19.51 2.24
N GLU A 209 5.54 -18.82 3.34
CA GLU A 209 5.66 -19.43 4.65
C GLU A 209 4.92 -18.59 5.69
N LEU A 210 4.00 -19.23 6.41
CA LEU A 210 3.21 -18.65 7.47
C LEU A 210 3.19 -19.66 8.61
N ARG A 211 3.76 -19.27 9.75
CA ARG A 211 3.74 -20.11 10.95
C ARG A 211 3.15 -19.34 12.12
N PHE A 212 2.14 -19.92 12.75
CA PHE A 212 1.47 -19.36 13.92
C PHE A 212 1.14 -20.44 14.95
N LYS A 213 1.92 -21.53 14.98
CA LYS A 213 1.78 -22.61 15.96
C LYS A 213 1.94 -22.09 17.38
N SER A 214 1.50 -22.87 18.36
CA SER A 214 1.61 -22.52 19.79
C SER A 214 0.92 -21.18 20.14
N ASN A 215 -0.20 -20.89 19.47
CA ASN A 215 -1.10 -19.79 19.82
C ASN A 215 -2.45 -20.36 20.30
N PRO A 216 -3.12 -19.72 21.29
CA PRO A 216 -4.41 -20.14 21.82
C PRO A 216 -5.59 -19.80 20.86
N LEU A 217 -5.50 -20.24 19.59
CA LEU A 217 -6.52 -19.94 18.58
C LEU A 217 -7.91 -20.46 18.97
N LYS A 218 -8.97 -19.74 18.63
CA LYS A 218 -10.35 -20.22 18.80
C LYS A 218 -10.74 -21.20 17.68
N ASP A 219 -10.20 -21.00 16.48
CA ASP A 219 -10.53 -21.82 15.31
C ASP A 219 -9.78 -23.16 15.34
N ASN A 220 -10.51 -24.23 15.70
CA ASN A 220 -9.97 -25.59 15.74
C ASN A 220 -9.60 -26.16 14.37
N ARG A 221 -10.16 -25.63 13.28
CA ARG A 221 -9.81 -26.06 11.92
C ARG A 221 -8.47 -25.46 11.50
N LEU A 222 -8.24 -24.17 11.77
CA LEU A 222 -6.92 -23.55 11.55
C LEU A 222 -5.82 -24.29 12.32
N LYS A 223 -6.07 -24.67 13.59
CA LYS A 223 -5.13 -25.49 14.37
C LYS A 223 -4.74 -26.78 13.65
N LYS A 224 -5.73 -27.55 13.19
CA LYS A 224 -5.50 -28.83 12.48
C LYS A 224 -4.80 -28.65 11.13
N LEU A 225 -5.13 -27.60 10.39
CA LEU A 225 -4.48 -27.31 9.11
C LEU A 225 -2.99 -26.96 9.30
N MET A 226 -2.66 -26.29 10.41
CA MET A 226 -1.27 -25.96 10.75
C MET A 226 -0.43 -27.16 11.18
N GLU A 227 -1.01 -28.18 11.80
CA GLU A 227 -0.28 -29.42 12.14
C GLU A 227 0.30 -30.12 10.90
N GLN A 228 -0.21 -29.81 9.71
CA GLN A 228 0.25 -30.39 8.45
C GLN A 228 1.45 -29.66 7.82
N ASP A 229 1.89 -28.54 8.40
CA ASP A 229 3.00 -27.70 7.90
C ASP A 229 2.86 -27.28 6.43
N LYS A 230 1.62 -27.14 5.96
CA LYS A 230 1.31 -26.70 4.60
C LYS A 230 0.57 -25.37 4.64
N ILE A 231 1.13 -24.37 4.00
CA ILE A 231 0.54 -23.03 3.92
C ILE A 231 -0.70 -22.98 3.02
N LYS A 232 -0.71 -23.68 1.88
CA LYS A 232 -1.79 -23.57 0.87
C LYS A 232 -3.18 -23.86 1.44
N PRO A 233 -3.42 -24.97 2.18
CA PRO A 233 -4.72 -25.25 2.78
C PRO A 233 -5.17 -24.18 3.79
N VAL A 234 -4.22 -23.56 4.48
CA VAL A 234 -4.49 -22.47 5.43
C VAL A 234 -4.92 -21.21 4.69
N LEU A 235 -4.17 -20.79 3.67
CA LEU A 235 -4.53 -19.61 2.87
C LEU A 235 -5.84 -19.80 2.13
N GLU A 236 -6.12 -20.99 1.59
CA GLU A 236 -7.42 -21.31 0.97
C GLU A 236 -8.58 -21.23 1.96
N TYR A 237 -8.35 -21.69 3.20
CA TYR A 237 -9.34 -21.61 4.27
C TYR A 237 -9.61 -20.15 4.68
N LEU A 238 -8.55 -19.36 4.87
CA LEU A 238 -8.65 -17.93 5.17
C LEU A 238 -9.32 -17.16 4.02
N ALA A 239 -8.97 -17.45 2.77
CA ALA A 239 -9.59 -16.85 1.58
C ALA A 239 -11.09 -17.12 1.54
N LYS A 240 -11.51 -18.34 1.89
CA LYS A 240 -12.93 -18.67 1.97
C LYS A 240 -13.63 -17.84 3.04
N GLN A 241 -13.07 -17.73 4.24
CA GLN A 241 -13.61 -16.88 5.31
C GLN A 241 -13.69 -15.41 4.88
N TRP A 242 -12.65 -14.91 4.21
CA TRP A 242 -12.64 -13.56 3.64
C TRP A 242 -13.83 -13.37 2.69
N THR A 243 -14.05 -14.28 1.74
CA THR A 243 -15.19 -14.19 0.81
C THR A 243 -16.55 -14.34 1.50
N GLU A 244 -16.66 -15.11 2.59
CA GLU A 244 -17.91 -15.28 3.34
C GLU A 244 -18.23 -14.04 4.18
N GLN A 245 -17.23 -13.41 4.81
CA GLN A 245 -17.38 -12.14 5.53
C GLN A 245 -17.83 -11.01 4.58
N HIS A 246 -17.27 -10.95 3.38
CA HIS A 246 -17.63 -9.93 2.36
C HIS A 246 -18.92 -10.26 1.60
N LYS A 247 -19.43 -11.50 1.68
CA LYS A 247 -20.78 -11.85 1.21
C LYS A 247 -21.86 -11.53 2.25
N SER A 248 -21.52 -11.50 3.54
CA SER A 248 -22.48 -11.34 4.65
C SER A 248 -23.03 -9.91 4.85
N SER A 249 -22.48 -8.89 4.17
CA SER A 249 -23.07 -7.55 4.07
C SER A 249 -24.14 -7.45 2.96
N ALA A 250 -24.31 -8.49 2.13
CA ALA A 250 -25.31 -8.55 1.07
C ALA A 250 -26.27 -9.74 1.25
N SER A 251 -27.39 -9.47 1.90
CA SER A 251 -28.67 -10.23 1.90
C SER A 251 -28.76 -11.55 2.68
N THR A 252 -29.57 -11.51 3.74
CA THR A 252 -30.51 -12.57 4.12
C THR A 252 -31.50 -12.82 2.98
N THR A 253 -31.53 -14.01 2.39
CA THR A 253 -32.76 -14.72 1.98
C THR A 253 -32.45 -16.15 1.48
N ALA A 254 -33.17 -17.10 2.08
CA ALA A 254 -33.61 -18.43 1.64
C ALA A 254 -32.73 -19.29 0.69
N LYS A 255 -32.38 -20.48 1.23
CA LYS A 255 -32.03 -21.70 0.47
C LYS A 255 -33.14 -22.09 -0.51
N PRO A 256 -32.79 -22.80 -1.59
CA PRO A 256 -33.53 -24.02 -1.90
C PRO A 256 -32.66 -25.26 -2.10
N ALA A 257 -33.37 -26.38 -2.06
CA ALA A 257 -32.94 -27.76 -1.93
C ALA A 257 -31.98 -28.28 -3.01
N GLN A 258 -31.11 -29.20 -2.57
CA GLN A 258 -30.30 -30.07 -3.42
C GLN A 258 -31.18 -31.12 -4.12
N SER A 259 -31.17 -31.13 -5.44
CA SER A 259 -31.49 -32.32 -6.24
C SER A 259 -30.18 -32.88 -6.81
N LYS A 260 -29.92 -34.14 -6.49
CA LYS A 260 -28.83 -34.93 -7.06
C LYS A 260 -29.16 -35.27 -8.51
N GLN A 261 -28.28 -34.92 -9.45
CA GLN A 261 -28.09 -35.71 -10.67
C GLN A 261 -26.60 -35.85 -10.96
N GLN A 262 -26.15 -37.10 -10.89
CA GLN A 262 -24.94 -37.57 -11.55
C GLN A 262 -25.12 -37.42 -13.06
N GLN A 263 -24.17 -36.77 -13.73
CA GLN A 263 -23.83 -37.08 -15.12
C GLN A 263 -22.32 -36.94 -15.31
N GLN A 264 -21.68 -38.08 -15.56
CA GLN A 264 -20.39 -38.15 -16.24
C GLN A 264 -20.58 -37.64 -17.67
N LYS A 265 -19.72 -36.71 -18.12
CA LYS A 265 -19.28 -36.59 -19.52
C LYS A 265 -18.06 -35.67 -19.59
N ALA A 266 -16.97 -36.23 -20.12
CA ALA A 266 -15.80 -35.49 -20.57
C ALA A 266 -16.21 -34.46 -21.64
N LYS A 267 -15.87 -33.19 -21.41
CA LYS A 267 -15.79 -32.14 -22.45
C LYS A 267 -14.62 -31.24 -22.07
N GLN A 268 -13.77 -30.95 -23.05
CA GLN A 268 -12.66 -30.00 -22.96
C GLN A 268 -13.16 -28.70 -22.31
N ASN A 269 -12.63 -28.36 -21.13
CA ASN A 269 -12.82 -27.04 -20.54
C ASN A 269 -12.07 -26.05 -21.43
N VAL A 270 -12.79 -25.37 -22.32
CA VAL A 270 -12.35 -24.06 -22.79
C VAL A 270 -12.56 -23.13 -21.60
N GLU A 271 -11.47 -22.73 -20.95
CA GLU A 271 -11.50 -21.77 -19.85
C GLU A 271 -11.99 -20.43 -20.41
N ILE A 272 -13.20 -20.01 -20.02
CA ILE A 272 -13.80 -18.75 -20.51
C ILE A 272 -13.07 -17.60 -19.82
N GLN A 273 -12.54 -16.66 -20.62
CA GLN A 273 -11.74 -15.53 -20.16
C GLN A 273 -12.51 -14.20 -20.31
N ASP A 274 -12.03 -13.13 -19.68
CA ASP A 274 -12.44 -11.74 -19.92
C ASP A 274 -11.38 -11.05 -20.80
N LYS A 275 -11.77 -10.19 -21.75
CA LYS A 275 -10.85 -9.50 -22.67
C LYS A 275 -10.77 -8.00 -22.33
N ILE A 276 -9.55 -7.47 -22.22
CA ILE A 276 -9.30 -6.03 -22.28
C ILE A 276 -8.48 -5.72 -23.53
N GLU A 277 -9.01 -4.83 -24.35
CA GLU A 277 -8.28 -4.24 -25.48
C GLU A 277 -7.69 -2.90 -25.05
N ILE A 278 -6.37 -2.74 -25.19
CA ILE A 278 -5.67 -1.49 -24.88
C ILE A 278 -5.38 -0.74 -26.17
N LEU A 279 -6.00 0.43 -26.32
CA LEU A 279 -5.79 1.36 -27.43
C LEU A 279 -4.76 2.43 -27.05
N HIS A 280 -3.59 2.36 -27.68
CA HIS A 280 -2.51 3.35 -27.55
C HIS A 280 -2.74 4.55 -28.47
N PHE A 281 -2.24 5.71 -28.06
CA PHE A 281 -2.46 7.01 -28.72
C PHE A 281 -1.91 7.09 -30.16
N ASP A 282 -0.95 6.25 -30.56
CA ASP A 282 -0.21 6.41 -31.82
C ASP A 282 -0.87 5.71 -33.04
N GLN A 283 -2.10 5.19 -32.93
CA GLN A 283 -2.64 4.23 -33.92
C GLN A 283 -3.98 4.57 -34.58
N VAL A 284 -4.79 5.45 -34.02
CA VAL A 284 -6.11 5.75 -34.60
C VAL A 284 -6.03 7.06 -35.36
N GLY A 285 -5.79 6.94 -36.67
CA GLY A 285 -5.66 8.03 -37.64
C GLY A 285 -6.91 8.90 -37.87
N ASP A 286 -7.74 9.12 -36.85
CA ASP A 286 -8.75 10.21 -36.86
C ASP A 286 -9.40 10.54 -35.49
N LEU A 287 -8.88 10.03 -34.36
CA LEU A 287 -9.40 10.39 -33.04
C LEU A 287 -8.25 10.77 -32.11
N LYS A 288 -7.98 12.08 -32.01
CA LYS A 288 -7.13 12.65 -30.96
C LYS A 288 -7.61 12.11 -29.61
N GLY A 289 -6.81 11.28 -28.94
CA GLY A 289 -7.05 10.91 -27.55
C GLY A 289 -7.14 12.17 -26.69
N ARG A 290 -7.89 12.11 -25.59
CA ARG A 290 -8.13 13.30 -24.75
C ARG A 290 -6.86 13.70 -24.00
N GLN A 291 -6.46 14.97 -24.17
CA GLN A 291 -5.35 15.57 -23.44
C GLN A 291 -5.87 16.26 -22.19
N ILE A 292 -5.11 16.16 -21.10
CA ILE A 292 -5.37 16.89 -19.85
C ILE A 292 -4.17 17.81 -19.60
N THR A 293 -4.43 19.11 -19.54
CA THR A 293 -3.42 20.12 -19.24
C THR A 293 -3.41 20.43 -17.75
N LEU A 294 -2.27 20.20 -17.10
CA LEU A 294 -2.02 20.46 -15.68
C LEU A 294 -1.49 21.88 -15.50
N LEU A 295 -2.25 22.74 -14.81
CA LEU A 295 -1.78 24.10 -14.51
C LEU A 295 -0.96 24.16 -13.22
N PRO A 296 0.07 25.04 -13.12
CA PRO A 296 0.97 25.07 -11.97
C PRO A 296 0.29 25.26 -10.60
N ARG A 297 -0.86 25.93 -10.56
CA ARG A 297 -1.61 26.20 -9.32
C ARG A 297 -2.07 24.94 -8.62
N VAL A 298 -2.47 23.92 -9.38
CA VAL A 298 -2.98 22.67 -8.79
C VAL A 298 -1.88 21.83 -8.15
N ILE A 299 -0.61 22.08 -8.49
CA ILE A 299 0.54 21.35 -7.97
C ILE A 299 0.69 21.56 -6.45
N SER A 300 0.38 22.75 -5.94
CA SER A 300 0.46 23.04 -4.50
C SER A 300 -0.72 22.52 -3.68
N VAL A 301 -1.82 22.11 -4.33
CA VAL A 301 -3.05 21.69 -3.65
C VAL A 301 -3.30 20.19 -3.80
N ARG A 302 -3.23 19.68 -5.03
CA ARG A 302 -3.48 18.26 -5.36
C ARG A 302 -2.75 17.89 -6.66
N PRO A 303 -1.43 17.63 -6.62
CA PRO A 303 -0.57 17.57 -7.80
C PRO A 303 -0.80 16.39 -8.73
N HIS A 304 -1.41 15.30 -8.27
CA HIS A 304 -1.43 14.04 -8.99
C HIS A 304 -2.79 13.76 -9.62
N ILE A 305 -2.81 13.56 -10.94
CA ILE A 305 -3.97 13.15 -11.70
C ILE A 305 -3.61 12.05 -12.71
N LEU A 306 -4.39 10.98 -12.73
CA LEU A 306 -4.26 9.87 -13.67
C LEU A 306 -5.60 9.60 -14.32
N CYS A 307 -5.64 9.50 -15.65
CA CYS A 307 -6.89 9.39 -16.38
C CYS A 307 -6.86 8.23 -17.38
N CYS A 308 -8.04 7.71 -17.72
CA CYS A 308 -8.25 6.83 -18.86
C CYS A 308 -9.64 7.03 -19.45
N ILE A 309 -9.83 6.55 -20.68
CA ILE A 309 -11.16 6.42 -21.26
C ILE A 309 -11.52 4.94 -21.29
N LEU A 310 -12.57 4.56 -20.57
CA LEU A 310 -13.09 3.21 -20.53
C LEU A 310 -14.29 3.11 -21.46
N ARG A 311 -14.21 2.28 -22.51
CA ARG A 311 -15.28 2.06 -23.50
C ARG A 311 -15.84 0.65 -23.38
N ASN A 312 -16.98 0.45 -24.02
CA ASN A 312 -17.73 -0.81 -24.01
C ASN A 312 -18.19 -1.21 -22.61
N VAL A 313 -18.51 -0.23 -21.76
CA VAL A 313 -19.12 -0.48 -20.45
C VAL A 313 -20.61 -0.75 -20.64
N ASP A 314 -21.12 -1.80 -20.00
CA ASP A 314 -22.55 -2.14 -19.97
C ASP A 314 -23.21 -1.61 -18.70
N LEU A 315 -23.71 -0.38 -18.78
CA LEU A 315 -24.58 0.22 -17.74
C LEU A 315 -26.07 0.07 -18.06
N ALA A 316 -26.41 -0.40 -19.26
CA ALA A 316 -27.79 -0.54 -19.74
C ALA A 316 -28.49 -1.75 -19.11
N THR A 317 -27.74 -2.84 -18.84
CA THR A 317 -28.29 -4.02 -18.15
C THR A 317 -28.85 -3.61 -16.77
N PRO A 318 -30.10 -4.00 -16.45
CA PRO A 318 -30.74 -3.63 -15.19
C PRO A 318 -29.89 -3.96 -13.96
N GLY A 319 -29.61 -2.94 -13.15
CA GLY A 319 -28.80 -3.06 -11.94
C GLY A 319 -27.31 -2.82 -12.14
N ASN A 320 -26.77 -2.84 -13.36
CA ASN A 320 -25.34 -2.63 -13.60
C ASN A 320 -24.90 -1.20 -13.27
N LEU A 321 -25.70 -0.17 -13.61
CA LEU A 321 -25.41 1.20 -13.15
C LEU A 321 -25.29 1.28 -11.63
N LYS A 322 -26.19 0.62 -10.89
CA LYS A 322 -26.14 0.58 -9.43
C LYS A 322 -24.88 -0.16 -8.93
N LYS A 323 -24.53 -1.29 -9.54
CA LYS A 323 -23.29 -2.01 -9.23
C LYS A 323 -22.05 -1.15 -9.49
N PHE A 324 -22.03 -0.44 -10.63
CA PHE A 324 -20.95 0.47 -11.00
C PHE A 324 -20.79 1.65 -10.04
N LEU A 325 -21.89 2.20 -9.52
CA LEU A 325 -21.83 3.25 -8.51
C LEU A 325 -21.44 2.68 -7.14
N ASN A 326 -21.90 1.48 -6.80
CA ASN A 326 -21.53 0.82 -5.54
C ASN A 326 -20.05 0.47 -5.48
N LEU A 327 -19.46 -0.06 -6.57
CA LEU A 327 -18.02 -0.37 -6.60
C LEU A 327 -17.17 0.89 -6.38
N GLN A 328 -17.59 2.05 -6.93
CA GLN A 328 -16.92 3.31 -6.68
C GLN A 328 -16.97 3.70 -5.19
N ASN A 329 -18.13 3.53 -4.55
CA ASN A 329 -18.27 3.82 -3.12
C ASN A 329 -17.42 2.87 -2.27
N GLU A 330 -17.37 1.58 -2.61
CA GLU A 330 -16.53 0.59 -1.93
C GLU A 330 -15.04 0.94 -2.05
N LEU A 331 -14.58 1.30 -3.24
CA LEU A 331 -13.19 1.75 -3.45
C LEU A 331 -12.91 3.09 -2.74
N HIS A 332 -13.88 4.01 -2.71
CA HIS A 332 -13.77 5.25 -1.96
C HIS A 332 -13.60 4.99 -0.46
N ASP A 333 -14.33 4.02 0.10
CA ASP A 333 -14.28 3.68 1.52
C ASP A 333 -13.00 2.92 1.92
N ASP A 334 -12.51 2.03 1.05
CA ASP A 334 -11.35 1.16 1.29
C ASP A 334 -10.04 1.77 0.77
N ILE A 335 -9.67 1.50 -0.48
CA ILE A 335 -8.36 1.86 -1.05
C ILE A 335 -8.11 3.39 -1.12
N CYS A 336 -9.17 4.19 -1.21
CA CYS A 336 -9.09 5.66 -1.18
C CYS A 336 -9.16 6.26 0.23
N GLN A 337 -9.31 5.45 1.27
CA GLN A 337 -9.42 5.86 2.68
C GLN A 337 -10.50 6.92 2.93
N LYS A 338 -11.73 6.69 2.45
CA LYS A 338 -12.84 7.65 2.53
C LYS A 338 -12.50 8.99 1.86
N ARG A 339 -11.91 8.89 0.67
CA ARG A 339 -11.47 9.98 -0.22
C ARG A 339 -10.30 10.83 0.28
N THR A 340 -9.72 10.53 1.45
CA THR A 340 -8.58 11.30 1.95
C THR A 340 -7.32 11.02 1.14
N LEU A 341 -7.09 9.75 0.78
CA LEU A 341 -5.88 9.33 0.07
C LEU A 341 -5.97 9.61 -1.44
N ALA A 342 -7.10 9.28 -2.05
CA ALA A 342 -7.36 9.48 -3.48
C ALA A 342 -8.84 9.69 -3.76
N THR A 343 -9.18 10.25 -4.91
CA THR A 343 -10.57 10.46 -5.32
C THR A 343 -10.76 9.94 -6.73
N ILE A 344 -11.71 9.03 -6.90
CA ILE A 344 -12.15 8.53 -8.20
C ILE A 344 -13.30 9.42 -8.69
N GLY A 345 -13.16 10.00 -9.88
CA GLY A 345 -14.22 10.69 -10.61
C GLY A 345 -14.55 9.93 -11.88
N THR A 346 -15.82 9.58 -12.08
CA THR A 346 -16.30 8.97 -13.33
C THR A 346 -17.32 9.86 -14.02
N HIS A 347 -17.17 10.02 -15.33
CA HIS A 347 -17.94 10.96 -16.12
C HIS A 347 -18.40 10.32 -17.43
N ASP A 348 -19.60 10.66 -17.88
CA ASP A 348 -20.03 10.29 -19.22
C ASP A 348 -19.19 11.06 -20.25
N LEU A 349 -18.41 10.33 -21.05
CA LEU A 349 -17.50 10.93 -22.03
C LEU A 349 -18.25 11.78 -23.07
N SER A 350 -19.47 11.38 -23.43
CA SER A 350 -20.28 12.06 -24.45
C SER A 350 -20.75 13.45 -24.02
N LEU A 351 -20.77 13.71 -22.70
CA LEU A 351 -21.21 14.97 -22.11
C LEU A 351 -20.07 15.96 -21.84
N ILE A 352 -18.82 15.56 -22.09
CA ILE A 352 -17.62 16.37 -21.87
C ILE A 352 -17.02 16.81 -23.22
N SER A 353 -16.83 18.12 -23.39
CA SER A 353 -16.26 18.70 -24.61
C SER A 353 -14.73 18.79 -24.59
N GLY A 354 -14.12 18.40 -25.71
CA GLY A 354 -12.71 18.68 -26.00
C GLY A 354 -11.68 18.10 -25.02
N ASP A 355 -10.56 18.80 -24.94
CA ASP A 355 -9.49 18.56 -23.96
C ASP A 355 -9.82 19.20 -22.61
N LEU A 356 -9.16 18.73 -21.57
CA LEU A 356 -9.47 19.06 -20.19
C LEU A 356 -8.35 19.89 -19.56
N VAL A 357 -8.72 20.74 -18.60
CA VAL A 357 -7.78 21.54 -17.82
C VAL A 357 -7.95 21.22 -16.35
N TYR A 358 -6.87 20.75 -15.72
CA TYR A 358 -6.81 20.50 -14.28
C TYR A 358 -6.10 21.68 -13.60
N ASP A 359 -6.84 22.43 -12.81
CA ASP A 359 -6.43 23.72 -12.25
C ASP A 359 -6.81 23.82 -10.76
N ALA A 360 -6.21 24.76 -10.02
CA ALA A 360 -6.71 25.18 -8.72
C ALA A 360 -7.08 26.66 -8.78
N ARG A 361 -8.31 26.97 -8.38
CA ARG A 361 -8.88 28.33 -8.44
C ARG A 361 -9.48 28.73 -7.11
N ASN A 362 -9.67 30.03 -6.91
CA ASN A 362 -10.43 30.52 -5.77
C ASN A 362 -11.83 29.86 -5.79
N PRO A 363 -12.28 29.21 -4.70
CA PRO A 363 -13.54 28.50 -4.66
C PRO A 363 -14.79 29.38 -4.84
N ASP A 364 -14.68 30.69 -4.68
CA ASP A 364 -15.75 31.63 -5.00
C ASP A 364 -15.96 31.78 -6.52
N ASP A 365 -14.91 31.57 -7.32
CA ASP A 365 -14.92 31.66 -8.78
C ASP A 365 -15.27 30.32 -9.48
N ILE A 366 -15.37 29.24 -8.71
CA ILE A 366 -15.69 27.90 -9.22
C ILE A 366 -17.20 27.68 -9.10
N GLY A 367 -17.93 27.83 -10.21
CA GLY A 367 -19.34 27.48 -10.30
C GLY A 367 -19.55 26.03 -10.77
N LEU A 368 -20.36 25.25 -10.04
CA LEU A 368 -20.82 23.93 -10.48
C LEU A 368 -22.24 23.60 -10.00
N VAL A 369 -22.87 22.64 -10.67
CA VAL A 369 -24.12 21.99 -10.19
C VAL A 369 -23.71 20.65 -9.58
N PRO A 370 -23.67 20.50 -8.25
CA PRO A 370 -23.19 19.28 -7.59
C PRO A 370 -24.09 18.08 -7.87
N LEU A 371 -23.46 16.93 -8.13
CA LEU A 371 -24.15 15.68 -8.42
C LEU A 371 -25.16 15.33 -7.31
N GLY A 372 -26.43 15.12 -7.69
CA GLY A 372 -27.49 14.66 -6.79
C GLY A 372 -28.02 15.70 -5.78
N LYS A 373 -27.61 16.98 -5.88
CA LYS A 373 -28.04 18.06 -4.97
C LYS A 373 -29.02 19.06 -5.60
N GLY A 374 -29.56 18.73 -6.78
CA GLY A 374 -30.55 19.53 -7.51
C GLY A 374 -29.92 20.41 -8.61
N PRO A 375 -30.74 21.17 -9.35
CA PRO A 375 -30.30 21.87 -10.57
C PRO A 375 -29.61 23.22 -10.31
N LYS A 376 -29.38 23.59 -9.05
CA LYS A 376 -28.89 24.92 -8.69
C LYS A 376 -27.37 25.02 -8.90
N LEU A 377 -26.95 26.03 -9.65
CA LEU A 377 -25.54 26.43 -9.71
C LEU A 377 -25.13 27.05 -8.38
N VAL A 378 -24.04 26.55 -7.81
CA VAL A 378 -23.46 27.04 -6.54
C VAL A 378 -21.96 27.25 -6.71
N SER A 379 -21.39 28.15 -5.92
CA SER A 379 -19.93 28.26 -5.81
C SER A 379 -19.37 27.06 -5.06
N ALA A 380 -18.09 26.72 -5.31
CA ALA A 380 -17.41 25.67 -4.57
C ALA A 380 -17.29 26.02 -3.07
N ARG A 381 -17.15 27.31 -2.73
CA ARG A 381 -17.14 27.80 -1.35
C ARG A 381 -18.46 27.51 -0.64
N ASP A 382 -19.58 27.96 -1.21
CA ASP A 382 -20.91 27.75 -0.62
C ASP A 382 -21.22 26.27 -0.46
N PHE A 383 -20.82 25.46 -1.45
CA PHE A 383 -21.01 24.02 -1.42
C PHE A 383 -20.18 23.35 -0.32
N TYR A 384 -18.90 23.72 -0.19
CA TYR A 384 -18.03 23.24 0.87
C TYR A 384 -18.56 23.60 2.26
N ASP A 385 -18.94 24.86 2.47
CA ASP A 385 -19.48 25.33 3.75
C ASP A 385 -20.79 24.64 4.10
N GLN A 386 -21.62 24.29 3.11
CA GLN A 386 -22.81 23.47 3.33
C GLN A 386 -22.44 22.05 3.76
N LEU A 387 -21.47 21.40 3.12
CA LEU A 387 -21.00 20.06 3.50
C LEU A 387 -20.40 20.05 4.91
N CYS A 388 -19.61 21.06 5.27
CA CYS A 388 -19.07 21.20 6.62
C CYS A 388 -20.18 21.34 7.67
N ARG A 389 -21.20 22.18 7.40
CA ARG A 389 -22.37 22.32 8.29
C ARG A 389 -23.16 21.03 8.43
N ASP A 390 -23.43 20.32 7.33
CA ASP A 390 -24.13 19.04 7.32
C ASP A 390 -23.36 17.99 8.16
N ALA A 391 -22.04 17.93 7.97
CA ALA A 391 -21.17 16.98 8.65
C ALA A 391 -21.04 17.28 10.17
N GLU A 392 -20.98 18.56 10.56
CA GLU A 392 -21.03 18.98 11.95
C GLU A 392 -22.37 18.69 12.60
N HIS A 393 -23.47 18.94 11.89
CA HIS A 393 -24.81 18.65 12.37
C HIS A 393 -24.97 17.15 12.64
N GLU A 394 -24.49 16.29 11.73
CA GLU A 394 -24.47 14.84 11.93
C GLU A 394 -23.60 14.43 13.13
N ARG A 395 -22.41 15.04 13.29
CA ARG A 395 -21.54 14.81 14.45
C ARG A 395 -22.27 15.12 15.76
N LYS A 396 -22.96 16.27 15.82
CA LYS A 396 -23.74 16.71 16.99
C LYS A 396 -24.91 15.77 17.27
N LEU A 397 -25.69 15.39 16.25
CA LEU A 397 -26.79 14.43 16.39
C LEU A 397 -26.31 13.06 16.91
N LYS A 398 -25.17 12.57 16.43
CA LYS A 398 -24.58 11.29 16.85
C LYS A 398 -23.76 11.38 18.14
N LYS A 399 -23.72 12.55 18.81
CA LYS A 399 -22.96 12.83 20.05
C LYS A 399 -21.49 12.37 19.98
N ARG A 400 -20.84 12.57 18.83
CA ARG A 400 -19.43 12.19 18.63
C ARG A 400 -18.50 13.36 18.93
N ASN A 401 -17.35 13.08 19.55
CA ASN A 401 -16.32 14.09 19.82
C ASN A 401 -15.59 14.53 18.53
N GLN A 402 -15.48 13.65 17.54
CA GLN A 402 -14.80 13.90 16.26
C GLN A 402 -15.75 13.71 15.07
N LEU A 403 -15.44 14.36 13.94
CA LEU A 403 -16.13 14.14 12.67
C LEU A 403 -16.04 12.66 12.25
N SER A 404 -17.11 12.16 11.62
CA SER A 404 -17.12 10.81 11.07
C SER A 404 -15.96 10.63 10.09
N GLY A 405 -15.35 9.45 10.05
CA GLY A 405 -14.32 9.11 9.06
C GLY A 405 -14.77 9.42 7.62
N LEU A 406 -16.08 9.35 7.35
CA LEU A 406 -16.68 9.65 6.05
C LEU A 406 -16.52 11.11 5.61
N HIS A 407 -16.39 12.06 6.55
CA HIS A 407 -16.28 13.49 6.26
C HIS A 407 -14.84 14.02 6.42
N LYS A 408 -13.88 13.14 6.73
CA LYS A 408 -12.47 13.54 6.90
C LYS A 408 -11.87 14.14 5.64
N TYR A 409 -12.37 13.81 4.45
CA TYR A 409 -11.89 14.42 3.20
C TYR A 409 -12.15 15.95 3.13
N LEU A 410 -13.10 16.48 3.91
CA LEU A 410 -13.36 17.93 3.96
C LEU A 410 -12.17 18.67 4.57
N THR A 411 -11.48 18.08 5.55
CA THR A 411 -10.32 18.73 6.20
C THR A 411 -9.15 18.92 5.25
N LEU A 412 -9.12 18.22 4.11
CA LEU A 412 -8.10 18.42 3.08
C LEU A 412 -8.16 19.81 2.44
N LEU A 413 -9.32 20.47 2.50
CA LEU A 413 -9.55 21.78 1.90
C LEU A 413 -9.71 22.91 2.93
N GLU A 414 -9.65 22.61 4.23
CA GLU A 414 -9.94 23.57 5.31
C GLU A 414 -8.99 24.77 5.29
N ASP A 415 -7.69 24.53 5.11
CA ASP A 415 -6.65 25.56 5.08
C ASP A 415 -6.24 25.97 3.65
N GLN A 416 -7.00 25.57 2.63
CA GLN A 416 -6.65 25.81 1.23
C GLN A 416 -7.35 27.06 0.68
N ASN A 417 -6.55 27.99 0.13
CA ASN A 417 -7.06 29.20 -0.51
C ASN A 417 -7.62 28.95 -1.92
N GLU A 418 -7.16 27.88 -2.59
CA GLU A 418 -7.59 27.48 -3.92
C GLU A 418 -8.05 26.02 -3.89
N PHE A 419 -9.13 25.71 -4.61
CA PHE A 419 -9.68 24.35 -4.70
C PHE A 419 -9.36 23.75 -6.07
N PRO A 420 -8.97 22.46 -6.13
CA PRO A 420 -8.66 21.80 -7.39
C PRO A 420 -9.95 21.50 -8.15
N CYS A 421 -9.96 21.77 -9.44
CA CYS A 421 -11.11 21.55 -10.31
C CYS A 421 -10.67 21.05 -11.68
N LEU A 422 -11.46 20.15 -12.27
CA LEU A 422 -11.28 19.74 -13.65
C LEU A 422 -12.35 20.40 -14.50
N SER A 423 -11.93 21.08 -15.57
CA SER A 423 -12.82 21.79 -16.49
C SER A 423 -12.67 21.31 -17.92
N ASP A 424 -13.77 21.36 -18.68
CA ASP A 424 -13.79 21.05 -20.11
C ASP A 424 -13.33 22.24 -20.98
N GLN A 425 -13.30 22.04 -22.30
CA GLN A 425 -12.88 23.07 -23.27
C GLN A 425 -13.79 24.31 -23.24
N ASP A 426 -15.06 24.15 -22.84
CA ASP A 426 -16.02 25.23 -22.69
C ASP A 426 -15.89 25.96 -21.33
N ARG A 427 -14.90 25.58 -20.52
CA ARG A 427 -14.61 26.10 -19.16
C ARG A 427 -15.66 25.77 -18.11
N TYR A 428 -16.48 24.75 -18.35
CA TYR A 428 -17.36 24.22 -17.32
C TYR A 428 -16.63 23.24 -16.43
N VAL A 429 -16.85 23.35 -15.11
CA VAL A 429 -16.28 22.45 -14.12
C VAL A 429 -17.05 21.14 -14.13
N ILE A 430 -16.36 20.04 -14.44
CA ILE A 430 -16.92 18.69 -14.46
C ILE A 430 -16.63 17.92 -13.17
N SER A 431 -15.57 18.28 -12.46
CA SER A 431 -15.16 17.66 -11.20
C SER A 431 -14.56 18.67 -10.23
N LEU A 432 -14.84 18.48 -8.94
CA LEU A 432 -14.29 19.24 -7.82
C LEU A 432 -13.73 18.27 -6.77
N PRO A 433 -12.55 17.64 -7.00
CA PRO A 433 -11.98 16.71 -6.04
C PRO A 433 -11.56 17.39 -4.73
N PRO A 434 -11.61 16.72 -3.56
CA PRO A 434 -12.22 15.41 -3.30
C PRO A 434 -13.75 15.45 -3.09
N LEU A 435 -14.41 16.59 -3.35
CA LEU A 435 -15.79 16.85 -2.94
C LEU A 435 -16.83 16.10 -3.79
N THR A 436 -16.92 16.39 -5.09
CA THR A 436 -17.99 15.87 -5.96
C THR A 436 -17.70 16.05 -7.44
N ASN A 437 -18.40 15.26 -8.27
CA ASN A 437 -18.55 15.52 -9.70
C ASN A 437 -19.71 16.49 -9.95
N ALA A 438 -19.75 17.08 -11.15
CA ALA A 438 -20.86 17.90 -11.61
C ALA A 438 -21.98 17.06 -12.26
N GLU A 439 -23.24 17.44 -12.04
CA GLU A 439 -24.44 16.79 -12.57
C GLU A 439 -24.43 16.70 -14.11
N ARG A 440 -23.80 17.66 -14.80
CA ARG A 440 -23.68 17.69 -16.27
C ARG A 440 -22.96 16.47 -16.84
N SER A 441 -22.05 15.87 -16.09
CA SER A 441 -21.22 14.75 -16.53
C SER A 441 -21.72 13.39 -15.99
N LYS A 442 -22.93 13.37 -15.44
CA LYS A 442 -23.51 12.23 -14.74
C LYS A 442 -23.69 11.02 -15.65
N LEU A 443 -23.31 9.85 -15.12
CA LEU A 443 -23.54 8.58 -15.77
C LEU A 443 -25.03 8.22 -15.80
N SER A 444 -25.42 7.60 -16.91
CA SER A 444 -26.76 7.11 -17.16
C SER A 444 -26.70 5.65 -17.65
N PRO A 445 -27.83 4.91 -17.69
CA PRO A 445 -27.85 3.57 -18.27
C PRO A 445 -27.45 3.54 -19.75
N THR A 446 -27.52 4.68 -20.46
CA THR A 446 -27.12 4.79 -21.87
C THR A 446 -25.65 5.12 -22.07
N SER A 447 -24.92 5.42 -20.99
CA SER A 447 -23.49 5.75 -21.06
C SER A 447 -22.68 4.49 -21.36
N ASP A 448 -21.91 4.49 -22.45
CA ASP A 448 -21.07 3.37 -22.87
C ASP A 448 -19.56 3.64 -22.82
N SER A 449 -19.21 4.93 -22.74
CA SER A 449 -17.87 5.47 -22.75
C SER A 449 -17.72 6.39 -21.56
N ILE A 450 -16.81 6.04 -20.66
CA ILE A 450 -16.63 6.70 -19.37
C ILE A 450 -15.24 7.30 -19.33
N PHE A 451 -15.16 8.60 -19.07
CA PHE A 451 -13.92 9.24 -18.68
C PHE A 451 -13.71 9.01 -17.18
N VAL A 452 -12.59 8.40 -16.83
CA VAL A 452 -12.23 8.08 -15.45
C VAL A 452 -11.02 8.93 -15.08
N GLU A 453 -11.15 9.68 -14.00
CA GLU A 453 -10.05 10.42 -13.37
C GLU A 453 -9.79 9.88 -11.96
N ILE A 454 -8.52 9.86 -11.59
CA ILE A 454 -8.10 9.60 -10.21
C ILE A 454 -7.14 10.70 -9.80
N THR A 455 -7.49 11.41 -8.74
CA THR A 455 -6.67 12.48 -8.18
C THR A 455 -6.17 12.14 -6.78
N SER A 456 -4.95 12.56 -6.45
CA SER A 456 -4.37 12.38 -5.11
C SER A 456 -3.50 13.58 -4.73
N GLY A 457 -3.48 13.88 -3.42
CA GLY A 457 -2.54 14.83 -2.84
C GLY A 457 -1.18 14.21 -2.48
N HIS A 458 -1.05 12.87 -2.56
CA HIS A 458 0.06 12.13 -1.97
C HIS A 458 1.09 11.64 -3.00
N SER A 459 0.68 10.82 -3.98
CA SER A 459 1.60 10.32 -5.02
C SER A 459 0.87 9.87 -6.29
N MET A 460 1.61 9.82 -7.41
CA MET A 460 1.12 9.21 -8.66
C MET A 460 0.90 7.70 -8.55
N ASP A 461 1.67 7.01 -7.72
CA ASP A 461 1.58 5.55 -7.55
C ASP A 461 0.28 5.15 -6.87
N ILE A 462 -0.21 5.97 -5.93
CA ILE A 462 -1.55 5.83 -5.37
C ILE A 462 -2.60 5.91 -6.49
N CYS A 463 -2.48 6.90 -7.39
CA CYS A 463 -3.41 7.02 -8.51
C CYS A 463 -3.39 5.77 -9.41
N ARG A 464 -2.20 5.22 -9.73
CA ARG A 464 -2.06 3.99 -10.52
C ARG A 464 -2.68 2.78 -9.83
N ARG A 465 -2.43 2.62 -8.52
CA ARG A 465 -2.97 1.51 -7.73
C ARG A 465 -4.50 1.55 -7.65
N VAL A 466 -5.06 2.73 -7.42
CA VAL A 466 -6.53 2.92 -7.41
C VAL A 466 -7.11 2.68 -8.80
N MET A 467 -6.43 3.10 -9.88
CA MET A 467 -6.87 2.85 -11.26
C MET A 467 -6.87 1.35 -11.57
N ASP A 468 -5.83 0.64 -11.15
CA ASP A 468 -5.71 -0.81 -11.32
C ASP A 468 -6.85 -1.54 -10.59
N ALA A 469 -7.07 -1.22 -9.31
CA ALA A 469 -8.17 -1.77 -8.52
C ALA A 469 -9.54 -1.46 -9.13
N PHE A 470 -9.75 -0.23 -9.60
CA PHE A 470 -10.98 0.18 -10.28
C PHE A 470 -11.24 -0.67 -11.52
N LEU A 471 -10.26 -0.78 -12.42
CA LEU A 471 -10.41 -1.55 -13.67
C LEU A 471 -10.64 -3.04 -13.41
N ARG A 472 -9.96 -3.62 -12.41
CA ARG A 472 -10.20 -5.00 -11.97
C ARG A 472 -11.62 -5.20 -11.46
N GLN A 473 -12.12 -4.32 -10.58
CA GLN A 473 -13.47 -4.45 -10.07
C GLN A 473 -14.54 -4.30 -11.15
N VAL A 474 -14.31 -3.45 -12.16
CA VAL A 474 -15.22 -3.34 -13.31
C VAL A 474 -15.32 -4.69 -14.05
N LEU A 475 -14.20 -5.37 -14.27
CA LEU A 475 -14.19 -6.69 -14.88
C LEU A 475 -14.83 -7.77 -14.00
N GLU A 476 -14.45 -7.85 -12.73
CA GLU A 476 -14.94 -8.86 -11.79
C GLU A 476 -16.47 -8.78 -11.61
N ASN A 477 -17.01 -7.56 -11.65
CA ASN A 477 -18.45 -7.30 -11.62
C ASN A 477 -19.16 -7.49 -12.96
N GLN A 478 -18.42 -7.87 -14.01
CA GLN A 478 -18.90 -8.11 -15.38
C GLN A 478 -19.63 -6.92 -15.98
N LEU A 479 -19.00 -5.75 -15.89
CA LEU A 479 -19.56 -4.49 -16.35
C LEU A 479 -19.12 -4.14 -17.78
N GLY A 480 -18.47 -5.04 -18.50
CA GLY A 480 -18.20 -4.91 -19.93
C GLY A 480 -19.33 -5.48 -20.81
N LYS A 481 -19.46 -4.95 -22.02
CA LYS A 481 -20.36 -5.51 -23.05
C LYS A 481 -19.92 -6.95 -23.37
N LYS A 482 -20.89 -7.82 -23.63
CA LYS A 482 -20.64 -9.23 -23.99
C LYS A 482 -19.87 -9.31 -25.31
N ALA A 483 -18.95 -10.26 -25.40
CA ALA A 483 -18.25 -10.57 -26.64
C ALA A 483 -19.22 -11.06 -27.72
N ASN A 484 -18.89 -10.82 -28.99
CA ASN A 484 -19.71 -11.25 -30.13
C ASN A 484 -19.74 -12.79 -30.26
N GLU A 485 -20.73 -13.35 -30.98
CA GLU A 485 -20.86 -14.81 -31.15
C GLU A 485 -19.65 -15.48 -31.84
N GLU A 486 -18.77 -14.72 -32.48
CA GLU A 486 -17.51 -15.18 -33.08
C GLU A 486 -16.37 -15.31 -32.06
N GLU A 487 -16.43 -14.58 -30.95
CA GLU A 487 -15.44 -14.58 -29.85
C GLU A 487 -15.89 -15.48 -28.67
N LYS A 488 -16.29 -16.74 -28.96
CA LYS A 488 -16.86 -17.68 -27.97
C LYS A 488 -15.95 -17.99 -26.77
N THR A 489 -14.68 -17.57 -26.80
CA THR A 489 -13.68 -17.73 -25.73
C THR A 489 -13.77 -16.64 -24.67
N PHE A 490 -14.40 -15.50 -24.96
CA PHE A 490 -14.46 -14.35 -24.06
C PHE A 490 -15.88 -14.08 -23.54
N ARG A 491 -15.98 -13.76 -22.25
CA ARG A 491 -17.25 -13.44 -21.59
C ARG A 491 -17.70 -12.01 -21.85
N GLN A 492 -16.76 -11.07 -21.80
CA GLN A 492 -16.96 -9.64 -21.97
C GLN A 492 -15.70 -9.00 -22.56
N VAL A 493 -15.89 -7.86 -23.23
CA VAL A 493 -14.81 -7.06 -23.81
C VAL A 493 -14.91 -5.64 -23.28
N LEU A 494 -13.83 -5.16 -22.67
CA LEU A 494 -13.64 -3.75 -22.33
C LEU A 494 -12.54 -3.17 -23.20
N THR A 495 -12.70 -1.92 -23.61
CA THR A 495 -11.66 -1.23 -24.37
C THR A 495 -11.16 -0.05 -23.55
N LEU A 496 -9.88 -0.08 -23.23
CA LEU A 496 -9.21 0.97 -22.48
C LEU A 496 -8.40 1.85 -23.43
N GLN A 497 -8.78 3.11 -23.53
CA GLN A 497 -8.12 4.09 -24.36
C GLN A 497 -7.21 5.00 -23.53
N GLN A 498 -5.98 5.16 -24.03
CA GLN A 498 -4.94 5.97 -23.41
C GLN A 498 -5.27 7.46 -23.40
N THR A 499 -4.97 8.13 -22.27
CA THR A 499 -4.98 9.59 -22.15
C THR A 499 -3.57 10.11 -21.86
N ARG A 500 -3.36 11.41 -22.13
CA ARG A 500 -2.08 12.09 -21.88
C ARG A 500 -2.29 13.27 -20.94
N VAL A 501 -1.50 13.33 -19.88
CA VAL A 501 -1.41 14.47 -18.98
C VAL A 501 -0.14 15.24 -19.34
N VAL A 502 -0.30 16.53 -19.68
CA VAL A 502 0.79 17.44 -20.02
C VAL A 502 0.80 18.62 -19.05
N ASP A 503 1.92 19.34 -18.91
CA ASP A 503 1.92 20.64 -18.24
C ASP A 503 1.43 21.78 -19.14
N ASP A 504 1.40 23.00 -18.58
CA ASP A 504 1.07 24.25 -19.25
C ASP A 504 1.96 24.57 -20.47
N LYS A 505 3.14 23.94 -20.57
CA LYS A 505 4.06 24.05 -21.70
C LYS A 505 3.88 22.92 -22.72
N GLY A 506 2.93 22.01 -22.50
CA GLY A 506 2.69 20.84 -23.35
C GLY A 506 3.69 19.71 -23.16
N GLN A 507 4.55 19.75 -22.13
CA GLN A 507 5.46 18.65 -21.81
C GLN A 507 4.68 17.52 -21.13
N LEU A 508 4.87 16.31 -21.64
CA LEU A 508 4.23 15.12 -21.10
C LEU A 508 4.66 14.85 -19.65
N LYS A 509 3.69 14.75 -18.75
CA LYS A 509 3.89 14.36 -17.34
C LYS A 509 3.54 12.91 -17.10
N THR A 510 2.44 12.43 -17.65
CA THR A 510 1.99 11.06 -17.44
C THR A 510 1.13 10.59 -18.61
N THR A 511 1.22 9.31 -18.94
CA THR A 511 0.27 8.63 -19.82
C THR A 511 -0.27 7.41 -19.11
N PHE A 512 -1.52 7.07 -19.38
CA PHE A 512 -2.12 5.85 -18.87
C PHE A 512 -3.23 5.33 -19.80
N PRO A 513 -3.30 4.01 -20.04
CA PRO A 513 -2.28 3.01 -19.66
C PRO A 513 -1.00 3.19 -20.49
N SER A 514 0.16 2.92 -19.90
CA SER A 514 1.46 2.82 -20.57
C SER A 514 1.87 1.35 -20.75
N ARG A 515 3.03 1.09 -21.37
CA ARG A 515 3.55 -0.28 -21.59
C ARG A 515 3.82 -1.04 -20.29
N THR A 516 4.06 -0.35 -19.18
CA THR A 516 4.33 -0.97 -17.87
C THR A 516 3.08 -1.06 -17.00
N ASP A 517 1.95 -0.50 -17.44
CA ASP A 517 0.69 -0.57 -16.71
C ASP A 517 -0.10 -1.83 -17.09
N LEU A 518 -0.96 -2.30 -16.17
CA LEU A 518 -1.86 -3.44 -16.38
C LEU A 518 -1.14 -4.76 -16.71
N ASP A 519 -0.03 -5.06 -16.04
CA ASP A 519 0.62 -6.37 -16.15
C ASP A 519 -0.06 -7.40 -15.24
N TRP A 520 -1.20 -7.93 -15.70
CA TRP A 520 -2.02 -8.88 -14.94
C TRP A 520 -1.70 -10.34 -15.23
N ASN A 521 -0.61 -10.60 -15.95
CA ASN A 521 -0.23 -11.92 -16.46
C ASN A 521 0.09 -12.94 -15.35
N GLU A 522 0.53 -12.49 -14.17
CA GLU A 522 0.87 -13.37 -13.05
C GLU A 522 -0.26 -13.54 -12.01
N VAL A 523 -1.23 -12.63 -11.99
CA VAL A 523 -2.24 -12.53 -10.91
C VAL A 523 -3.58 -13.18 -11.28
N SER A 524 -3.92 -13.26 -12.57
CA SER A 524 -5.29 -13.57 -13.01
C SER A 524 -5.64 -15.06 -13.19
N GLN A 525 -4.77 -16.02 -12.84
CA GLN A 525 -4.96 -17.46 -13.15
C GLN A 525 -5.39 -17.70 -14.63
N GLY A 526 -4.89 -16.89 -15.57
CA GLY A 526 -5.25 -17.02 -16.99
C GLY A 526 -6.71 -16.66 -17.32
N LYS A 527 -7.42 -15.90 -16.47
CA LYS A 527 -8.83 -15.49 -16.72
C LYS A 527 -9.00 -14.17 -17.43
N ILE A 528 -7.99 -13.29 -17.43
CA ILE A 528 -8.07 -12.00 -18.12
C ILE A 528 -7.02 -11.97 -19.22
N PHE A 529 -7.47 -11.82 -20.45
CA PHE A 529 -6.63 -11.64 -21.63
C PHE A 529 -6.51 -10.15 -21.93
N ILE A 530 -5.27 -9.63 -21.90
CA ILE A 530 -4.99 -8.25 -22.25
C ILE A 530 -4.38 -8.21 -23.64
N GLU A 531 -5.15 -7.69 -24.59
CA GLU A 531 -4.70 -7.46 -25.95
C GLU A 531 -4.21 -6.02 -26.07
N ARG A 532 -2.90 -5.86 -26.25
CA ARG A 532 -2.30 -4.55 -26.53
C ARG A 532 -2.23 -4.38 -28.04
N LEU A 533 -3.11 -3.54 -28.59
CA LEU A 533 -3.15 -3.30 -30.02
C LEU A 533 -1.89 -2.50 -30.42
N THR A 534 -0.99 -3.13 -31.18
CA THR A 534 0.24 -2.55 -31.73
C THR A 534 0.13 -2.38 -33.24
N ASN A 535 0.60 -1.25 -33.79
CA ASN A 535 0.56 -0.87 -35.22
C ASN A 535 1.36 -1.78 -36.18
N GLU A 536 1.83 -2.95 -35.72
CA GLU A 536 2.53 -3.90 -36.58
C GLU A 536 1.50 -4.85 -37.22
N LYS A 537 1.05 -4.41 -38.41
CA LYS A 537 0.38 -5.13 -39.52
C LYS A 537 -0.23 -6.51 -39.25
#